data_AF-A0A143IU84-F1
#
_entry.id   AF-A0A143IU84-F1
#
_cell.length_a   1.000
_cell.length_b   1.000
_cell.length_c   1.000
_cell.angle_alpha   90.00
_cell.angle_beta   90.00
_cell.angle_gamma   90.00
#
_symmetry.space_group_name_H-M   'P 1'
#
loop_
_entity.id
_entity.type
_entity.pdbx_description
1 polymer ?
#
loop_
_entity_poly.entity_id
_entity_poly.type
_entity_poly.pdbx_seq_one_letter_code
_entity_poly.pdbx_strand_id
1 'polypeptide(L)'
;MAAHQNGSEANHSQSLKHGLKSRHLTMISIAGVIGGSLFVGSGSIIYNTGPVVFLTYALGGLLVWFIMRMLGEMAVLNPDSGSFSTYADRAIGRWAGFSIGWLYWCTLAMLMGWEAYVAGKILNNWFPFIPIWVYMVVVIGALVVVNLQNVKNYGEFEFWFALIKVIAIVIFLVIGSLAIMHLWPWGNPAASGISNLTSQGFMPNGGSSVITALLGVMFAYIGAEIVTVAAAESANPSKEIRKASNSVVWRIILFYVGSMFVAVCLIPHNNELLKDSTWGTYSVTLSALGIPGARHIVNFVVLTSVCSCFNSALYTCSRMLFSLAKRGDAPKSFGSVNSKSSPWVGVIVSCFFSVIAVVLTATESMNVYDFFMLTTGAATLYVYLTIAYSQLRMRKKLEAEGVKIDFKMWMFPYLTYVVIFAIIGAILTMLIEGTYFKEVIYTTALFGIIVFFGLLSEKLGWGKDRRATHLTHSHEEKLV
;
A
#
# COMPACT_ATOMS: atom_id res chain seq x y z
N MET A 1 -0.04 -34.62 -55.83
CA MET A 1 0.44 -35.68 -54.93
C MET A 1 1.55 -35.10 -54.05
N ALA A 2 1.44 -35.29 -52.73
CA ALA A 2 2.43 -35.09 -51.65
C ALA A 2 3.06 -33.68 -51.50
N ALA A 3 2.68 -32.88 -50.50
CA ALA A 3 3.02 -32.94 -49.06
C ALA A 3 4.40 -32.33 -48.73
N HIS A 4 4.39 -31.18 -48.06
CA HIS A 4 5.36 -30.85 -47.02
C HIS A 4 4.70 -29.93 -45.99
N GLN A 5 4.45 -30.50 -44.81
CA GLN A 5 4.23 -29.79 -43.56
C GLN A 5 5.53 -29.05 -43.17
N ASN A 6 5.41 -27.85 -42.61
CA ASN A 6 6.28 -27.44 -41.52
C ASN A 6 5.49 -26.60 -40.52
N GLY A 7 5.52 -27.08 -39.29
CA GLY A 7 4.69 -26.64 -38.19
C GLY A 7 5.04 -25.24 -37.71
N SER A 8 3.99 -24.50 -37.37
CA SER A 8 4.04 -23.34 -36.50
C SER A 8 4.46 -23.81 -35.11
N GLU A 9 5.74 -23.68 -34.76
CA GLU A 9 6.18 -23.65 -33.36
C GLU A 9 5.54 -22.43 -32.70
N ALA A 10 4.43 -22.66 -31.98
CA ALA A 10 3.80 -21.66 -31.14
C ALA A 10 4.73 -21.41 -29.95
N ASN A 11 5.61 -20.42 -30.10
CA ASN A 11 6.42 -19.90 -29.03
C ASN A 11 5.49 -19.21 -28.02
N HIS A 12 4.99 -19.96 -27.04
CA HIS A 12 4.15 -19.44 -25.96
C HIS A 12 4.97 -18.53 -25.05
N SER A 13 5.17 -17.28 -25.48
CA SER A 13 5.60 -16.22 -24.57
C SER A 13 4.53 -16.11 -23.46
N GLN A 14 4.91 -16.47 -22.24
CA GLN A 14 4.06 -16.32 -21.06
C GLN A 14 3.87 -14.83 -20.77
N SER A 15 2.92 -14.22 -21.49
CA SER A 15 2.54 -12.83 -21.39
C SER A 15 1.23 -12.69 -20.60
N LEU A 16 1.14 -11.66 -19.77
CA LEU A 16 -0.06 -11.35 -18.99
C LEU A 16 -1.11 -10.72 -19.93
N LYS A 17 -2.33 -11.26 -19.97
CA LYS A 17 -3.40 -10.71 -20.83
C LYS A 17 -3.82 -9.31 -20.35
N HIS A 18 -3.83 -8.36 -21.28
CA HIS A 18 -4.30 -6.98 -21.06
C HIS A 18 -5.84 -6.97 -21.07
N GLY A 19 -6.47 -6.89 -19.89
CA GLY A 19 -7.93 -7.04 -19.74
C GLY A 19 -8.66 -5.90 -19.04
N LEU A 20 -7.95 -4.91 -18.49
CA LEU A 20 -8.54 -3.85 -17.66
C LEU A 20 -8.85 -2.60 -18.49
N LYS A 21 -10.09 -2.09 -18.38
CA LYS A 21 -10.49 -0.82 -19.01
C LYS A 21 -9.92 0.35 -18.21
N SER A 22 -9.75 1.52 -18.85
CA SER A 22 -9.27 2.77 -18.18
C SER A 22 -10.11 3.15 -16.94
N ARG A 23 -11.42 2.86 -16.94
CA ARG A 23 -12.28 3.03 -15.76
C ARG A 23 -11.91 2.09 -14.60
N HIS A 24 -11.56 0.83 -14.90
CA HIS A 24 -11.13 -0.15 -13.91
C HIS A 24 -9.78 0.25 -13.35
N LEU A 25 -8.87 0.74 -14.19
CA LEU A 25 -7.58 1.27 -13.74
C LEU A 25 -7.78 2.45 -12.78
N THR A 26 -8.60 3.44 -13.12
CA THR A 26 -8.89 4.59 -12.25
C THR A 26 -9.53 4.17 -10.93
N MET A 27 -10.37 3.14 -10.94
CA MET A 27 -11.04 2.68 -9.72
C MET A 27 -10.18 1.77 -8.85
N ILE A 28 -9.39 0.86 -9.44
CA ILE A 28 -8.30 0.16 -8.75
C ILE A 28 -7.33 1.18 -8.14
N SER A 29 -7.08 2.28 -8.87
CA SER A 29 -6.24 3.38 -8.39
C SER A 29 -6.76 3.97 -7.09
N ILE A 30 -8.08 4.17 -6.98
CA ILE A 30 -8.74 4.76 -5.81
C ILE A 30 -8.89 3.72 -4.69
N ALA A 31 -9.27 2.49 -5.06
CA ALA A 31 -9.54 1.37 -4.16
C ALA A 31 -8.31 0.91 -3.38
N GLY A 32 -7.17 0.80 -4.09
CA GLY A 32 -5.93 0.25 -3.54
C GLY A 32 -5.21 1.19 -2.58
N VAL A 33 -5.53 2.49 -2.60
CA VAL A 33 -4.97 3.47 -1.66
C VAL A 33 -5.78 3.51 -0.38
N ILE A 34 -7.11 3.40 -0.48
CA ILE A 34 -8.02 3.53 0.67
C ILE A 34 -8.30 2.15 1.26
N GLY A 35 -7.52 1.79 2.29
CA GLY A 35 -7.65 0.55 3.07
C GLY A 35 -8.51 0.68 4.33
N GLY A 36 -8.55 -0.38 5.15
CA GLY A 36 -9.20 -0.35 6.47
C GLY A 36 -8.48 0.58 7.47
N SER A 37 -7.22 0.90 7.18
CA SER A 37 -6.36 1.78 8.00
C SER A 37 -6.93 3.18 8.20
N LEU A 38 -7.56 3.78 7.19
CA LEU A 38 -8.15 5.11 7.32
C LEU A 38 -9.32 5.13 8.32
N PHE A 39 -10.12 4.07 8.35
CA PHE A 39 -11.34 4.01 9.17
C PHE A 39 -11.05 3.56 10.60
N VAL A 40 -10.13 2.60 10.74
CA VAL A 40 -9.85 1.91 12.01
C VAL A 40 -8.44 2.19 12.50
N GLY A 41 -7.42 1.96 11.66
CA GLY A 41 -6.00 2.17 12.01
C GLY A 41 -5.68 3.60 12.46
N SER A 42 -6.35 4.58 11.87
CA SER A 42 -6.21 5.99 12.21
C SER A 42 -6.57 6.30 13.66
N GLY A 43 -7.38 5.47 14.33
CA GLY A 43 -7.78 5.73 15.71
C GLY A 43 -6.60 5.59 16.68
N SER A 44 -5.78 4.54 16.53
CA SER A 44 -4.53 4.39 17.29
C SER A 44 -3.57 5.55 17.01
N ILE A 45 -3.52 6.04 15.76
CA ILE A 45 -2.66 7.18 15.38
C ILE A 45 -3.17 8.48 16.02
N ILE A 46 -4.48 8.75 16.00
CA ILE A 46 -5.09 9.90 16.68
C ILE A 46 -4.80 9.85 18.18
N TYR A 47 -4.98 8.69 18.81
CA TYR A 47 -4.75 8.51 20.24
C TYR A 47 -3.30 8.82 20.63
N ASN A 48 -2.33 8.34 19.84
CA ASN A 48 -0.91 8.51 20.13
C ASN A 48 -0.36 9.89 19.72
N THR A 49 -0.95 10.56 18.73
CA THR A 49 -0.43 11.85 18.22
C THR A 49 -1.16 13.06 18.82
N GLY A 50 -2.44 12.90 19.14
CA GLY A 50 -3.31 14.00 19.51
C GLY A 50 -3.82 14.81 18.30
N PRO A 51 -4.36 16.02 18.55
CA PRO A 51 -5.02 16.84 17.52
C PRO A 51 -4.14 17.18 16.32
N VAL A 52 -2.82 17.25 16.48
CA VAL A 52 -1.88 17.53 15.37
C VAL A 52 -1.82 16.42 14.30
N VAL A 53 -2.47 15.27 14.52
CA VAL A 53 -2.47 14.13 13.59
C VAL A 53 -2.85 14.49 12.15
N PHE A 54 -3.78 15.41 11.90
CA PHE A 54 -4.12 15.80 10.52
C PHE A 54 -2.93 16.47 9.80
N LEU A 55 -2.10 17.23 10.52
CA LEU A 55 -0.84 17.77 9.99
C LEU A 55 0.19 16.65 9.78
N THR A 56 0.23 15.64 10.65
CA THR A 56 1.08 14.46 10.43
C THR A 56 0.68 13.71 9.16
N TYR A 57 -0.61 13.53 8.90
CA TYR A 57 -1.11 12.98 7.64
C TYR A 57 -0.78 13.90 6.46
N ALA A 58 -0.86 15.23 6.61
CA ALA A 58 -0.46 16.16 5.55
C ALA A 58 1.05 16.06 5.22
N LEU A 59 1.90 15.94 6.24
CA LEU A 59 3.35 15.76 6.09
C LEU A 59 3.70 14.41 5.45
N GLY A 60 3.12 13.32 5.93
CA GLY A 60 3.28 12.00 5.32
C GLY A 60 2.74 11.97 3.89
N GLY A 61 1.63 12.65 3.64
CA GLY A 61 1.03 12.79 2.32
C GLY A 61 1.90 13.58 1.34
N LEU A 62 2.55 14.63 1.81
CA LEU A 62 3.54 15.39 1.05
C LEU A 62 4.75 14.52 0.66
N LEU A 63 5.23 13.70 1.60
CA LEU A 63 6.30 12.73 1.34
C LEU A 63 5.88 11.73 0.26
N VAL A 64 4.70 11.12 0.39
CA VAL A 64 4.14 10.19 -0.60
C VAL A 64 3.97 10.87 -1.95
N TRP A 65 3.52 12.12 -1.99
CA TRP A 65 3.39 12.87 -3.24
C TRP A 65 4.74 13.02 -3.96
N PHE A 66 5.79 13.38 -3.24
CA PHE A 66 7.13 13.46 -3.81
C PHE A 66 7.64 12.10 -4.29
N ILE A 67 7.41 11.02 -3.52
CA ILE A 67 7.75 9.65 -3.94
C ILE A 67 7.00 9.25 -5.22
N MET A 68 5.71 9.52 -5.29
CA MET A 68 4.88 9.23 -6.47
C MET A 68 5.32 10.04 -7.70
N ARG A 69 5.84 11.25 -7.49
CA ARG A 69 6.42 12.07 -8.56
C ARG A 69 7.75 11.49 -9.04
N MET A 70 8.63 11.07 -8.13
CA MET A 70 9.89 10.40 -8.44
C MET A 70 9.67 9.08 -9.17
N LEU A 71 8.71 8.29 -8.71
CA LEU A 71 8.32 7.03 -9.34
C LEU A 71 7.75 7.27 -10.75
N GLY A 72 6.85 8.24 -10.89
CA GLY A 72 6.27 8.59 -12.18
C GLY A 72 7.33 9.07 -13.19
N GLU A 73 8.37 9.76 -12.74
CA GLU A 73 9.50 10.17 -13.59
C GLU A 73 10.24 8.97 -14.19
N MET A 74 10.55 7.97 -13.37
CA MET A 74 11.21 6.75 -13.84
C MET A 74 10.27 5.91 -14.73
N ALA A 75 9.00 5.81 -14.33
CA ALA A 75 8.02 4.93 -14.96
C ALA A 75 7.48 5.45 -16.29
N VAL A 76 7.40 6.77 -16.50
CA VAL A 76 6.97 7.35 -17.79
C VAL A 76 7.96 7.03 -18.91
N LEU A 77 9.26 6.96 -18.59
CA LEU A 77 10.33 6.69 -19.55
C LEU A 77 10.46 5.21 -19.90
N ASN A 78 10.22 4.33 -18.93
CA ASN A 78 10.29 2.89 -19.13
C ASN A 78 9.17 2.20 -18.36
N PRO A 79 7.92 2.22 -18.87
CA PRO A 79 6.82 1.54 -18.18
C PRO A 79 7.11 0.04 -18.03
N ASP A 80 7.14 -0.44 -16.79
CA ASP A 80 7.44 -1.83 -16.47
C ASP A 80 6.60 -2.27 -15.27
N SER A 81 6.00 -3.47 -15.32
CA SER A 81 5.15 -4.00 -14.25
C SER A 81 5.94 -4.45 -13.01
N GLY A 82 7.26 -4.68 -13.13
CA GLY A 82 8.16 -4.77 -11.98
C GLY A 82 8.39 -3.43 -11.28
N SER A 83 7.94 -2.33 -11.88
CA SER A 83 7.90 -0.99 -11.32
C SER A 83 9.25 -0.57 -10.71
N PHE A 84 9.24 -0.01 -9.50
CA PHE A 84 10.44 0.47 -8.81
C PHE A 84 11.49 -0.62 -8.53
N SER A 85 11.13 -1.91 -8.52
CA SER A 85 12.15 -2.97 -8.46
C SER A 85 12.99 -3.01 -9.73
N THR A 86 12.35 -2.88 -10.90
CA THR A 86 13.05 -2.77 -12.17
C THR A 86 13.82 -1.44 -12.27
N TYR A 87 13.28 -0.34 -11.73
CA TYR A 87 13.99 0.94 -11.75
C TYR A 87 15.23 0.93 -10.85
N ALA A 88 15.15 0.33 -9.65
CA ALA A 88 16.30 0.14 -8.78
C ALA A 88 17.37 -0.78 -9.40
N ASP A 89 16.95 -1.86 -10.09
CA ASP A 89 17.84 -2.75 -10.83
C ASP A 89 18.68 -1.99 -11.87
N ARG A 90 18.03 -1.11 -12.63
CA ARG A 90 18.65 -0.31 -13.70
C ARG A 90 19.46 0.89 -13.18
N ALA A 91 19.03 1.49 -12.07
CA ALA A 91 19.63 2.70 -11.53
C ALA A 91 20.83 2.44 -10.60
N ILE A 92 20.77 1.37 -9.82
CA ILE A 92 21.75 1.06 -8.76
C ILE A 92 22.50 -0.24 -9.08
N GLY A 93 21.76 -1.28 -9.46
CA GLY A 93 22.32 -2.59 -9.76
C GLY A 93 21.43 -3.74 -9.30
N ARG A 94 21.89 -4.97 -9.58
CA ARG A 94 21.08 -6.18 -9.39
C ARG A 94 20.66 -6.40 -7.95
N TRP A 95 21.59 -6.30 -7.01
CA TRP A 95 21.30 -6.47 -5.59
C TRP A 95 20.17 -5.53 -5.15
N ALA A 96 20.17 -4.27 -5.59
CA ALA A 96 19.17 -3.29 -5.19
C ALA A 96 17.80 -3.64 -5.75
N GLY A 97 17.73 -4.03 -7.03
CA GLY A 97 16.52 -4.52 -7.67
C GLY A 97 15.94 -5.76 -7.00
N PHE A 98 16.79 -6.73 -6.63
CA PHE A 98 16.40 -7.91 -5.86
C PHE A 98 15.82 -7.50 -4.50
N SER A 99 16.56 -6.68 -3.75
CA SER A 99 16.25 -6.39 -2.35
C SER A 99 14.95 -5.60 -2.21
N ILE A 100 14.75 -4.58 -3.05
CA ILE A 100 13.51 -3.79 -3.01
C ILE A 100 12.28 -4.60 -3.43
N GLY A 101 12.44 -5.53 -4.39
CA GLY A 101 11.34 -6.37 -4.84
C GLY A 101 10.85 -7.31 -3.75
N TRP A 102 11.79 -7.97 -3.05
CA TRP A 102 11.48 -8.83 -1.91
C TRP A 102 10.96 -8.06 -0.69
N LEU A 103 11.56 -6.90 -0.37
CA LEU A 103 11.07 -6.06 0.72
C LEU A 103 9.64 -5.59 0.45
N TYR A 104 9.35 -5.15 -0.77
CA TYR A 104 8.00 -4.72 -1.15
C TYR A 104 7.00 -5.87 -1.11
N TRP A 105 7.38 -7.04 -1.61
CA TRP A 105 6.55 -8.23 -1.50
C TRP A 105 6.25 -8.58 -0.03
N CYS A 106 7.25 -8.56 0.86
CA CYS A 106 7.06 -8.75 2.29
C CYS A 106 6.10 -7.71 2.88
N THR A 107 6.26 -6.44 2.49
CA THR A 107 5.43 -5.34 2.98
C THR A 107 3.95 -5.55 2.61
N LEU A 108 3.66 -5.87 1.35
CA LEU A 108 2.30 -6.17 0.91
C LEU A 108 1.75 -7.48 1.51
N ALA A 109 2.61 -8.48 1.73
CA ALA A 109 2.20 -9.72 2.38
C ALA A 109 1.85 -9.52 3.86
N MET A 110 2.57 -8.66 4.57
CA MET A 110 2.24 -8.23 5.93
C MET A 110 0.93 -7.43 5.97
N LEU A 111 0.75 -6.48 5.04
CA LEU A 111 -0.51 -5.74 4.89
C LEU A 111 -1.72 -6.69 4.80
N MET A 112 -1.64 -7.75 3.98
CA MET A 112 -2.72 -8.74 3.87
C MET A 112 -3.04 -9.43 5.19
N GLY A 113 -2.03 -9.75 6.01
CA GLY A 113 -2.24 -10.30 7.36
C GLY A 113 -3.02 -9.35 8.27
N TRP A 114 -2.70 -8.06 8.22
CA TRP A 114 -3.42 -7.02 8.96
C TRP A 114 -4.88 -6.90 8.50
N GLU A 115 -5.12 -6.83 7.19
CA GLU A 115 -6.46 -6.71 6.61
C GLU A 115 -7.34 -7.93 6.96
N ALA A 116 -6.76 -9.15 6.93
CA ALA A 116 -7.46 -10.36 7.36
C ALA A 116 -7.83 -10.31 8.85
N TYR A 117 -6.93 -9.84 9.71
CA TYR A 117 -7.19 -9.69 11.14
C TYR A 117 -8.36 -8.73 11.40
N VAL A 118 -8.39 -7.57 10.74
CA VAL A 118 -9.48 -6.59 10.88
C VAL A 118 -10.81 -7.17 10.40
N ALA A 119 -10.81 -7.85 9.24
CA ALA A 119 -12.00 -8.56 8.75
C ALA A 119 -12.50 -9.60 9.77
N GLY A 120 -11.59 -10.39 10.33
CA GLY A 120 -11.90 -11.39 11.34
C GLY A 120 -12.46 -10.80 12.63
N LYS A 121 -11.91 -9.69 13.12
CA LYS A 121 -12.40 -8.96 14.29
C LYS A 121 -13.81 -8.41 14.09
N ILE A 122 -14.09 -7.86 12.91
CA ILE A 122 -15.42 -7.34 12.57
C ILE A 122 -16.45 -8.49 12.51
N LEU A 123 -16.12 -9.59 11.82
CA LEU A 123 -17.01 -10.74 11.71
C LEU A 123 -17.27 -11.39 13.07
N ASN A 124 -16.24 -11.55 13.89
CA ASN A 124 -16.39 -12.02 15.27
C ASN A 124 -17.23 -11.07 16.12
N ASN A 125 -17.15 -9.75 15.91
CA ASN A 125 -18.00 -8.80 16.62
C ASN A 125 -19.50 -8.97 16.28
N TRP A 126 -19.84 -9.33 15.05
CA TRP A 126 -21.23 -9.63 14.65
C TRP A 126 -21.68 -11.03 15.08
N PHE A 127 -20.75 -11.98 15.04
CA PHE A 127 -21.00 -13.40 15.27
C PHE A 127 -19.94 -13.97 16.21
N PRO A 128 -20.07 -13.73 17.53
CA PRO A 128 -19.02 -14.02 18.51
C PRO A 128 -18.78 -15.50 18.77
N PHE A 129 -19.65 -16.38 18.25
CA PHE A 129 -19.57 -17.83 18.42
C PHE A 129 -18.43 -18.48 17.63
N ILE A 130 -17.90 -17.82 16.59
CA ILE A 130 -16.74 -18.30 15.84
C ILE A 130 -15.50 -17.48 16.23
N PRO A 131 -14.36 -18.12 16.57
CA PRO A 131 -13.11 -17.43 16.86
C PRO A 131 -12.59 -16.59 15.68
N ILE A 132 -11.88 -15.50 16.00
CA ILE A 132 -11.33 -14.55 15.00
C ILE A 132 -10.48 -15.26 13.93
N TRP A 133 -9.60 -16.18 14.35
CA TRP A 133 -8.68 -16.87 13.43
C TRP A 133 -9.42 -17.70 12.38
N VAL A 134 -10.59 -18.27 12.72
CA VAL A 134 -11.42 -19.01 11.76
C VAL A 134 -11.95 -18.06 10.69
N TYR A 135 -12.47 -16.90 11.10
CA TYR A 135 -12.90 -15.87 10.14
C TYR A 135 -11.77 -15.38 9.25
N MET A 136 -10.56 -15.21 9.80
CA MET A 136 -9.38 -14.85 9.01
C MET A 136 -9.11 -15.91 7.92
N VAL A 137 -9.11 -17.21 8.26
CA VAL A 137 -8.92 -18.30 7.28
C VAL A 137 -9.99 -18.27 6.20
N VAL A 138 -11.26 -18.09 6.59
CA VAL A 138 -12.38 -18.02 5.65
C VAL A 138 -12.24 -16.85 4.68
N VAL A 139 -11.90 -15.65 5.19
CA VAL A 139 -11.70 -14.45 4.36
C VAL A 139 -10.52 -14.63 3.41
N ILE A 140 -9.38 -15.12 3.90
CA ILE A 140 -8.19 -15.38 3.07
C ILE A 140 -8.54 -16.38 1.96
N GLY A 141 -9.19 -17.51 2.32
CA GLY A 141 -9.59 -18.53 1.35
C GLY A 141 -10.56 -18.00 0.29
N ALA A 142 -11.57 -17.23 0.71
CA ALA A 142 -12.52 -16.61 -0.21
C ALA A 142 -11.83 -15.65 -1.19
N LEU A 143 -10.93 -14.80 -0.71
CA LEU A 143 -10.21 -13.83 -1.55
C LEU A 143 -9.21 -14.51 -2.49
N VAL A 144 -8.54 -15.59 -2.06
CA VAL A 144 -7.70 -16.42 -2.94
C VAL A 144 -8.53 -17.02 -4.07
N VAL A 145 -9.70 -17.57 -3.77
CA VAL A 145 -10.61 -18.12 -4.79
C VAL A 145 -11.03 -17.05 -5.79
N VAL A 146 -11.40 -15.85 -5.32
CA VAL A 146 -11.76 -14.72 -6.19
C VAL A 146 -10.58 -14.31 -7.08
N ASN A 147 -9.36 -14.27 -6.54
CA ASN A 147 -8.17 -13.87 -7.29
C ASN A 147 -7.75 -14.89 -8.37
N LEU A 148 -8.03 -16.17 -8.15
CA LEU A 148 -7.77 -17.25 -9.12
C LEU A 148 -8.87 -17.35 -10.21
N GLN A 149 -9.98 -16.61 -10.08
CA GLN A 149 -11.01 -16.49 -11.11
C GLN A 149 -10.67 -15.43 -12.17
N ASN A 150 -11.53 -15.26 -13.18
CA ASN A 150 -11.24 -14.38 -14.33
C ASN A 150 -11.06 -12.91 -13.91
N VAL A 151 -9.93 -12.30 -14.33
CA VAL A 151 -9.52 -10.91 -14.03
C VAL A 151 -10.57 -9.85 -14.44
N LYS A 152 -11.47 -10.17 -15.38
CA LYS A 152 -12.57 -9.28 -15.76
C LYS A 152 -13.62 -9.11 -14.65
N ASN A 153 -13.92 -10.18 -13.90
CA ASN A 153 -14.88 -10.09 -12.79
C ASN A 153 -14.26 -9.33 -11.61
N TYR A 154 -12.95 -9.50 -11.39
CA TYR A 154 -12.18 -8.77 -10.38
C TYR A 154 -12.34 -7.25 -10.51
N GLY A 155 -12.16 -6.69 -11.72
CA GLY A 155 -12.26 -5.24 -11.93
C GLY A 155 -13.64 -4.64 -11.66
N GLU A 156 -14.70 -5.42 -11.81
CA GLU A 156 -16.08 -4.99 -11.48
C GLU A 156 -16.36 -5.12 -9.97
N PHE A 157 -15.89 -6.17 -9.29
CA PHE A 157 -16.02 -6.27 -7.82
C PHE A 157 -15.27 -5.13 -7.10
N GLU A 158 -14.05 -4.83 -7.53
CA GLU A 158 -13.28 -3.70 -6.98
C GLU A 158 -13.96 -2.36 -7.20
N PHE A 159 -14.60 -2.18 -8.36
CA PHE A 159 -15.34 -0.96 -8.65
C PHE A 159 -16.41 -0.69 -7.59
N TRP A 160 -17.22 -1.71 -7.28
CA TRP A 160 -18.29 -1.58 -6.28
C TRP A 160 -17.75 -1.39 -4.87
N PHE A 161 -16.71 -2.14 -4.48
CA PHE A 161 -16.10 -2.00 -3.16
C PHE A 161 -15.49 -0.61 -2.95
N ALA A 162 -14.78 -0.08 -3.95
CA ALA A 162 -14.23 1.27 -3.90
C ALA A 162 -15.31 2.35 -3.79
N LEU A 163 -16.42 2.18 -4.52
CA LEU A 163 -17.54 3.12 -4.49
C LEU A 163 -18.14 3.24 -3.08
N ILE A 164 -18.37 2.12 -2.39
CA ILE A 164 -18.89 2.10 -1.01
C ILE A 164 -17.99 2.92 -0.08
N LYS A 165 -16.67 2.72 -0.14
CA LYS A 165 -15.70 3.45 0.69
C LYS A 165 -15.73 4.95 0.44
N VAL A 166 -15.69 5.35 -0.83
CA VAL A 166 -15.65 6.79 -1.20
C VAL A 166 -16.92 7.49 -0.75
N ILE A 167 -18.09 6.87 -0.96
CA ILE A 167 -19.37 7.41 -0.49
C ILE A 167 -19.36 7.56 1.04
N ALA A 168 -18.89 6.54 1.76
CA ALA A 168 -18.82 6.60 3.23
C ALA A 168 -17.92 7.74 3.73
N ILE A 169 -16.78 7.98 3.08
CA ILE A 169 -15.88 9.08 3.43
C ILE A 169 -16.53 10.44 3.13
N VAL A 170 -17.17 10.60 1.96
CA VAL A 170 -17.85 11.85 1.62
C VAL A 170 -18.98 12.14 2.60
N ILE A 171 -19.80 11.14 2.96
CA ILE A 171 -20.86 11.28 3.96
C ILE A 171 -20.27 11.68 5.31
N PHE A 172 -19.19 11.02 5.75
CA PHE A 172 -18.50 11.35 6.99
C PHE A 172 -18.03 12.81 7.02
N LEU A 173 -17.40 13.27 5.94
CA LEU A 173 -16.93 14.66 5.82
C LEU A 173 -18.09 15.66 5.84
N VAL A 174 -19.19 15.38 5.15
CA VAL A 174 -20.37 16.26 5.14
C VAL A 174 -20.99 16.35 6.54
N ILE A 175 -21.28 15.22 7.17
CA ILE A 175 -21.89 15.16 8.50
C ILE A 175 -20.97 15.83 9.53
N GLY A 176 -19.67 15.50 9.51
CA GLY A 176 -18.72 16.10 10.42
C GLY A 176 -18.53 17.60 10.21
N SER A 177 -18.53 18.08 8.96
CA SER A 177 -18.47 19.53 8.67
C SER A 177 -19.71 20.25 9.18
N LEU A 178 -20.91 19.67 9.05
CA LEU A 178 -22.13 20.22 9.63
C LEU A 178 -22.05 20.30 11.16
N ALA A 179 -21.47 19.28 11.82
CA ALA A 179 -21.27 19.27 13.26
C ALA A 179 -20.24 20.32 13.73
N ILE A 180 -19.16 20.52 12.97
CA ILE A 180 -18.18 21.59 13.23
C ILE A 180 -18.84 22.97 13.12
N MET A 181 -19.75 23.17 12.16
CA MET A 181 -20.49 24.42 11.96
C MET A 181 -21.69 24.59 12.91
N HIS A 182 -21.90 23.67 13.86
CA HIS A 182 -23.07 23.65 14.76
C HIS A 182 -24.43 23.57 14.03
N LEU A 183 -24.44 23.06 12.80
CA LEU A 183 -25.64 22.83 11.99
C LEU A 183 -26.21 21.42 12.15
N TRP A 184 -25.48 20.52 12.83
CA TRP A 184 -25.92 19.16 13.10
C TRP A 184 -26.72 19.11 14.42
N PRO A 185 -28.02 18.75 14.40
CA PRO A 185 -28.89 18.89 15.57
C PRO A 185 -28.88 17.67 16.51
N TRP A 186 -28.16 16.59 16.18
CA TRP A 186 -28.17 15.33 16.91
C TRP A 186 -26.84 15.05 17.63
N GLY A 187 -26.86 14.12 18.59
CA GLY A 187 -25.65 13.63 19.26
C GLY A 187 -25.28 14.40 20.53
N ASN A 188 -24.04 14.18 20.99
CA ASN A 188 -23.50 14.84 22.17
C ASN A 188 -23.18 16.31 21.83
N PRO A 189 -23.68 17.30 22.60
CA PRO A 189 -23.32 18.71 22.40
C PRO A 189 -21.81 18.97 22.41
N ALA A 190 -21.04 18.17 23.16
CA ALA A 190 -19.58 18.26 23.20
C ALA A 190 -18.89 17.77 21.92
N ALA A 191 -19.60 17.04 21.05
CA ALA A 191 -19.14 16.59 19.74
C ALA A 191 -19.54 17.59 18.64
N SER A 192 -19.28 18.88 18.88
CA SER A 192 -19.56 19.97 17.95
C SER A 192 -18.45 21.02 18.01
N GLY A 193 -18.32 21.81 16.94
CA GLY A 193 -17.27 22.83 16.85
C GLY A 193 -15.86 22.25 16.69
N ILE A 194 -14.88 23.03 17.17
CA ILE A 194 -13.43 22.73 17.05
C ILE A 194 -12.72 22.65 18.41
N SER A 195 -13.48 22.62 19.51
CA SER A 195 -12.95 22.74 20.87
C SER A 195 -11.94 21.64 21.22
N ASN A 196 -12.14 20.42 20.69
CA ASN A 196 -11.23 19.28 20.91
C ASN A 196 -9.82 19.48 20.32
N LEU A 197 -9.64 20.43 19.39
CA LEU A 197 -8.30 20.74 18.85
C LEU A 197 -7.35 21.34 19.88
N THR A 198 -7.90 22.09 20.85
CA THR A 198 -7.10 22.85 21.82
C THR A 198 -7.43 22.51 23.27
N SER A 199 -8.52 21.80 23.54
CA SER A 199 -9.00 21.52 24.91
C SER A 199 -7.97 20.79 25.78
N GLN A 200 -7.16 19.93 25.18
CA GLN A 200 -6.08 19.18 25.86
C GLN A 200 -4.69 19.63 25.39
N GLY A 201 -4.60 20.77 24.70
CA GLY A 201 -3.42 21.21 23.96
C GLY A 201 -3.36 20.64 22.54
N PHE A 202 -2.73 21.37 21.63
CA PHE A 202 -2.65 20.98 20.21
C PHE A 202 -1.69 19.81 19.96
N MET A 203 -0.62 19.73 20.76
CA MET A 203 0.40 18.67 20.71
C MET A 203 0.64 18.10 22.12
N PRO A 204 -0.37 17.44 22.72
CA PRO A 204 -0.30 16.97 24.11
C PRO A 204 0.81 15.93 24.31
N ASN A 205 1.09 15.14 23.27
CA ASN A 205 2.09 14.07 23.29
C ASN A 205 3.46 14.53 22.79
N GLY A 206 3.68 15.85 22.68
CA GLY A 206 4.95 16.45 22.25
C GLY A 206 5.20 16.40 20.74
N GLY A 207 6.23 17.12 20.28
CA GLY A 207 6.59 17.19 18.85
C GLY A 207 7.09 15.87 18.26
N SER A 208 7.66 15.01 19.11
CA SER A 208 8.19 13.71 18.69
C SER A 208 7.08 12.72 18.29
N SER A 209 5.87 12.87 18.86
CA SER A 209 4.69 12.10 18.47
C SER A 209 4.34 12.23 16.98
N VAL A 210 4.62 13.39 16.36
CA VAL A 210 4.43 13.61 14.92
C VAL A 210 5.35 12.69 14.11
N ILE A 211 6.59 12.52 14.57
CA ILE A 211 7.57 11.69 13.88
C ILE A 211 7.25 10.21 14.08
N THR A 212 6.91 9.79 15.29
CA THR A 212 6.61 8.38 15.59
C THR A 212 5.31 7.92 14.93
N ALA A 213 4.31 8.80 14.83
CA ALA A 213 3.06 8.57 14.10
C ALA A 213 3.27 8.39 12.59
N LEU A 214 4.42 8.80 12.04
CA LEU A 214 4.73 8.63 10.62
C LEU A 214 4.68 7.15 10.20
N LEU A 215 5.02 6.18 11.07
CA LEU A 215 4.89 4.76 10.73
C LEU A 215 3.44 4.37 10.41
N GLY A 216 2.51 4.72 11.30
CA GLY A 216 1.08 4.45 11.09
C GLY A 216 0.54 5.21 9.88
N VAL A 217 1.00 6.44 9.65
CA VAL A 217 0.60 7.23 8.48
C VAL A 217 1.15 6.62 7.18
N MET A 218 2.39 6.13 7.16
CA MET A 218 2.96 5.43 6.00
C MET A 218 2.25 4.12 5.72
N PHE A 219 1.85 3.38 6.77
CA PHE A 219 0.95 2.24 6.61
C PHE A 219 -0.38 2.65 5.97
N ALA A 220 -0.93 3.80 6.35
CA ALA A 220 -2.20 4.27 5.79
C ALA A 220 -2.10 4.68 4.31
N TYR A 221 -0.89 5.01 3.83
CA TYR A 221 -0.62 5.43 2.44
C TYR A 221 -0.03 4.33 1.55
N ILE A 222 0.30 3.16 2.10
CA ILE A 222 0.70 2.03 1.27
C ILE A 222 -0.38 1.74 0.23
N GLY A 223 0.04 1.44 -0.99
CA GLY A 223 -0.88 1.22 -2.11
C GLY A 223 -1.05 2.42 -3.03
N ALA A 224 -0.55 3.61 -2.65
CA ALA A 224 -0.40 4.73 -3.58
C ALA A 224 0.40 4.33 -4.84
N GLU A 225 1.41 3.49 -4.67
CA GLU A 225 2.27 2.97 -5.74
C GLU A 225 1.62 1.85 -6.57
N ILE A 226 0.66 1.08 -6.03
CA ILE A 226 -0.08 0.03 -6.78
C ILE A 226 -0.71 0.62 -8.04
N VAL A 227 -1.17 1.85 -7.93
CA VAL A 227 -1.74 2.59 -9.05
C VAL A 227 -0.78 2.68 -10.24
N THR A 228 0.50 2.92 -9.98
CA THR A 228 1.52 3.05 -11.04
C THR A 228 1.85 1.70 -11.66
N VAL A 229 1.82 0.63 -10.87
CA VAL A 229 2.00 -0.75 -11.35
C VAL A 229 0.86 -1.12 -12.30
N ALA A 230 -0.40 -0.84 -11.91
CA ALA A 230 -1.56 -1.08 -12.76
C ALA A 230 -1.57 -0.18 -14.01
N ALA A 231 -1.17 1.09 -13.87
CA ALA A 231 -1.07 2.02 -14.99
C ALA A 231 -0.01 1.59 -16.03
N ALA A 232 1.06 0.90 -15.59
CA ALA A 232 2.08 0.34 -16.48
C ALA A 232 1.52 -0.76 -17.41
N GLU A 233 0.42 -1.43 -17.02
CA GLU A 233 -0.28 -2.45 -17.82
C GLU A 233 -1.39 -1.86 -18.72
N SER A 234 -1.51 -0.53 -18.79
CA SER A 234 -2.56 0.14 -19.56
C SER A 234 -2.21 0.30 -21.04
N ALA A 235 -3.21 0.58 -21.88
CA ALA A 235 -2.98 0.84 -23.31
C ALA A 235 -2.12 2.09 -23.58
N ASN A 236 -2.07 3.05 -22.63
CA ASN A 236 -1.25 4.26 -22.74
C ASN A 236 -0.50 4.52 -21.42
N PRO A 237 0.53 3.71 -21.10
CA PRO A 237 1.15 3.71 -19.77
C PRO A 237 1.65 5.08 -19.31
N SER A 238 2.39 5.80 -20.15
CA SER A 238 2.98 7.09 -19.80
C SER A 238 1.92 8.15 -19.40
N LYS A 239 0.77 8.17 -20.09
CA LYS A 239 -0.33 9.10 -19.80
C LYS A 239 -1.04 8.71 -18.50
N GLU A 240 -1.34 7.42 -18.33
CA GLU A 240 -2.04 6.93 -17.14
C GLU A 240 -1.16 7.03 -15.88
N ILE A 241 0.15 6.78 -15.97
CA ILE A 241 1.11 6.98 -14.87
C ILE A 241 1.15 8.46 -14.43
N ARG A 242 1.17 9.40 -15.40
CA ARG A 242 1.15 10.84 -15.10
C ARG A 242 -0.14 11.24 -14.36
N LYS A 243 -1.29 10.77 -14.84
CA LYS A 243 -2.60 11.01 -14.23
C LYS A 243 -2.67 10.40 -12.82
N ALA A 244 -2.22 9.17 -12.68
CA ALA A 244 -2.11 8.45 -11.41
C ALA A 244 -1.31 9.25 -10.38
N SER A 245 -0.07 9.63 -10.72
CA SER A 245 0.84 10.38 -9.86
C SER A 245 0.22 11.69 -9.36
N ASN A 246 -0.37 12.49 -10.26
CA ASN A 246 -0.98 13.76 -9.89
C ASN A 246 -2.29 13.59 -9.09
N SER A 247 -3.06 12.52 -9.37
CA SER A 247 -4.34 12.28 -8.68
C SER A 247 -4.18 11.84 -7.22
N VAL A 248 -3.00 11.39 -6.79
CA VAL A 248 -2.78 10.97 -5.39
C VAL A 248 -2.96 12.15 -4.42
N VAL A 249 -2.56 13.35 -4.83
CA VAL A 249 -2.55 14.56 -3.97
C VAL A 249 -3.93 14.90 -3.41
N TRP A 250 -4.92 15.07 -4.29
CA TRP A 250 -6.25 15.48 -3.86
C TRP A 250 -6.91 14.40 -2.99
N ARG A 251 -6.59 13.12 -3.23
CA ARG A 251 -7.09 11.98 -2.44
C ARG A 251 -6.52 12.00 -1.02
N ILE A 252 -5.23 12.28 -0.88
CA ILE A 252 -4.58 12.45 0.42
C ILE A 252 -5.23 13.62 1.17
N ILE A 253 -5.36 14.79 0.53
CA ILE A 253 -5.94 15.98 1.17
C ILE A 253 -7.39 15.72 1.58
N LEU A 254 -8.22 15.23 0.67
CA LEU A 254 -9.66 15.07 0.93
C LEU A 254 -9.94 13.94 1.91
N PHE A 255 -9.42 12.73 1.64
CA PHE A 255 -9.84 11.53 2.37
C PHE A 255 -9.05 11.30 3.66
N TYR A 256 -7.79 11.70 3.72
CA TYR A 256 -6.96 11.48 4.90
C TYR A 256 -6.91 12.74 5.76
N VAL A 257 -6.37 13.83 5.22
CA VAL A 257 -6.19 15.07 6.02
C VAL A 257 -7.56 15.61 6.44
N GLY A 258 -8.52 15.70 5.51
CA GLY A 258 -9.88 16.15 5.79
C GLY A 258 -10.57 15.30 6.86
N SER A 259 -10.54 13.98 6.72
CA SER A 259 -11.21 13.09 7.69
C SER A 259 -10.55 13.11 9.06
N MET A 260 -9.22 13.20 9.13
CA MET A 260 -8.51 13.33 10.40
C MET A 260 -8.83 14.65 11.07
N PHE A 261 -8.80 15.76 10.33
CA PHE A 261 -9.16 17.07 10.84
C PHE A 261 -10.59 17.07 11.42
N VAL A 262 -11.55 16.52 10.68
CA VAL A 262 -12.93 16.40 11.14
C VAL A 262 -13.03 15.56 12.42
N ALA A 263 -12.37 14.40 12.47
CA ALA A 263 -12.41 13.53 13.64
C ALA A 263 -11.85 14.23 14.88
N VAL A 264 -10.68 14.86 14.81
CA VAL A 264 -10.06 15.51 15.99
C VAL A 264 -10.75 16.81 16.42
N CYS A 265 -11.59 17.40 15.57
CA CYS A 265 -12.47 18.49 15.99
C CYS A 265 -13.62 17.99 16.87
N LEU A 266 -14.16 16.81 16.55
CA LEU A 266 -15.44 16.33 17.07
C LEU A 266 -15.32 15.34 18.23
N ILE A 267 -14.19 14.66 18.37
CA ILE A 267 -13.97 13.71 19.47
C ILE A 267 -12.62 13.95 20.16
N PRO A 268 -12.53 13.71 21.47
CA PRO A 268 -11.28 13.83 22.19
C PRO A 268 -10.32 12.71 21.75
N HIS A 269 -9.06 13.08 21.52
CA HIS A 269 -8.05 12.14 21.01
C HIS A 269 -7.76 10.99 21.98
N ASN A 270 -7.93 11.19 23.29
CA ASN A 270 -7.70 10.20 24.33
C ASN A 270 -8.86 9.22 24.55
N ASN A 271 -9.82 9.14 23.61
CA ASN A 271 -10.89 8.15 23.69
C ASN A 271 -10.35 6.73 23.43
N GLU A 272 -10.43 5.86 24.44
CA GLU A 272 -9.94 4.47 24.39
C GLU A 272 -10.55 3.65 23.24
N LEU A 273 -11.79 3.96 22.82
CA LEU A 273 -12.46 3.27 21.70
C LEU A 273 -11.73 3.48 20.36
N LEU A 274 -10.89 4.51 20.24
CA LEU A 274 -10.07 4.75 19.06
C LEU A 274 -9.04 3.65 18.82
N LYS A 275 -8.57 2.97 19.88
CA LYS A 275 -7.63 1.85 19.76
C LYS A 275 -8.30 0.52 19.44
N ASP A 276 -9.62 0.42 19.57
CA ASP A 276 -10.36 -0.81 19.30
C ASP A 276 -10.59 -0.97 17.78
N SER A 277 -10.10 -2.11 17.24
CA SER A 277 -10.22 -2.46 15.82
C SER A 277 -11.66 -2.65 15.30
N THR A 278 -12.65 -2.70 16.19
CA THR A 278 -14.08 -2.84 15.88
C THR A 278 -14.88 -1.55 16.06
N TRP A 279 -14.22 -0.47 16.49
CA TRP A 279 -14.76 0.87 16.57
C TRP A 279 -14.03 1.76 15.56
N GLY A 280 -12.75 2.07 15.82
CA GLY A 280 -12.00 2.98 14.96
C GLY A 280 -12.55 4.41 14.94
N THR A 281 -11.84 5.27 14.22
CA THR A 281 -12.10 6.71 14.17
C THR A 281 -13.51 7.06 13.71
N TYR A 282 -13.98 6.43 12.64
CA TYR A 282 -15.25 6.80 12.00
C TYR A 282 -16.44 6.37 12.88
N SER A 283 -16.40 5.17 13.44
CA SER A 283 -17.48 4.70 14.33
C SER A 283 -17.57 5.57 15.58
N VAL A 284 -16.43 5.85 16.23
CA VAL A 284 -16.39 6.68 17.45
C VAL A 284 -16.96 8.07 17.17
N THR A 285 -16.52 8.70 16.09
CA THR A 285 -16.98 10.03 15.70
C THR A 285 -18.47 10.03 15.36
N LEU A 286 -18.96 9.13 14.49
CA LEU A 286 -20.37 9.09 14.10
C LEU A 286 -21.30 8.69 15.26
N SER A 287 -20.81 7.85 16.18
CA SER A 287 -21.55 7.51 17.41
C SER A 287 -21.67 8.74 18.32
N ALA A 288 -20.61 9.55 18.44
CA ALA A 288 -20.67 10.80 19.20
C ALA A 288 -21.65 11.82 18.59
N LEU A 289 -21.81 11.80 17.27
CA LEU A 289 -22.80 12.59 16.52
C LEU A 289 -24.23 12.01 16.57
N GLY A 290 -24.46 10.94 17.34
CA GLY A 290 -25.78 10.38 17.59
C GLY A 290 -26.34 9.53 16.45
N ILE A 291 -25.52 9.06 15.51
CA ILE A 291 -25.99 8.19 14.43
C ILE A 291 -26.27 6.77 14.98
N PRO A 292 -27.52 6.30 14.96
CA PRO A 292 -27.87 4.97 15.45
C PRO A 292 -27.18 3.89 14.62
N GLY A 293 -26.58 2.90 15.28
CA GLY A 293 -25.91 1.80 14.60
C GLY A 293 -24.64 2.21 13.82
N ALA A 294 -24.07 3.40 14.07
CA ALA A 294 -22.86 3.89 13.42
C ALA A 294 -21.74 2.84 13.37
N ARG A 295 -21.53 2.11 14.47
CA ARG A 295 -20.56 1.00 14.54
C ARG A 295 -20.80 -0.08 13.50
N HIS A 296 -22.03 -0.55 13.33
CA HIS A 296 -22.33 -1.61 12.37
C HIS A 296 -22.23 -1.12 10.92
N ILE A 297 -22.68 0.13 10.66
CA ILE A 297 -22.57 0.76 9.34
C ILE A 297 -21.09 0.91 8.95
N VAL A 298 -20.28 1.48 9.84
CA VAL A 298 -18.84 1.65 9.60
C VAL A 298 -18.16 0.30 9.48
N ASN A 299 -18.46 -0.68 10.34
CA ASN A 299 -17.87 -2.02 10.23
C ASN A 299 -18.20 -2.72 8.90
N PHE A 300 -19.40 -2.51 8.35
CA PHE A 300 -19.74 -3.00 7.01
C PHE A 300 -18.88 -2.34 5.92
N VAL A 301 -18.74 -1.00 5.97
CA VAL A 301 -17.86 -0.26 5.06
C VAL A 301 -16.42 -0.75 5.19
N VAL A 302 -15.92 -0.91 6.42
CA VAL A 302 -14.56 -1.40 6.69
C VAL A 302 -14.38 -2.81 6.17
N LEU A 303 -15.33 -3.72 6.37
CA LEU A 303 -15.24 -5.08 5.87
C LEU A 303 -15.11 -5.13 4.34
N THR A 304 -15.87 -4.30 3.61
CA THR A 304 -15.68 -4.15 2.15
C THR A 304 -14.33 -3.51 1.82
N SER A 305 -13.86 -2.60 2.68
CA SER A 305 -12.59 -1.91 2.51
C SER A 305 -11.38 -2.83 2.60
N VAL A 306 -11.31 -3.60 3.68
CA VAL A 306 -10.20 -4.52 3.99
C VAL A 306 -10.14 -5.64 2.96
N CYS A 307 -11.28 -6.16 2.51
CA CYS A 307 -11.35 -7.19 1.46
C CYS A 307 -10.83 -6.68 0.11
N SER A 308 -11.19 -5.45 -0.28
CA SER A 308 -10.68 -4.81 -1.50
C SER A 308 -9.17 -4.52 -1.42
N CYS A 309 -8.69 -4.02 -0.27
CA CYS A 309 -7.28 -3.77 -0.05
C CYS A 309 -6.46 -5.07 -0.12
N PHE A 310 -6.90 -6.12 0.58
CA PHE A 310 -6.28 -7.44 0.57
C PHE A 310 -6.18 -7.98 -0.86
N ASN A 311 -7.25 -7.90 -1.64
CA ASN A 311 -7.28 -8.43 -3.00
C ASN A 311 -6.35 -7.64 -3.95
N SER A 312 -6.27 -6.31 -3.79
CA SER A 312 -5.34 -5.45 -4.52
C SER A 312 -3.88 -5.71 -4.15
N ALA A 313 -3.59 -5.96 -2.86
CA ALA A 313 -2.28 -6.38 -2.39
C ALA A 313 -1.90 -7.75 -2.95
N LEU A 314 -2.82 -8.73 -2.96
CA LEU A 314 -2.61 -10.06 -3.52
C LEU A 314 -2.32 -10.02 -5.04
N TYR A 315 -3.07 -9.18 -5.78
CA TYR A 315 -2.84 -8.92 -7.20
C TYR A 315 -1.44 -8.34 -7.47
N THR A 316 -0.97 -7.43 -6.61
CA THR A 316 0.33 -6.77 -6.76
C THR A 316 1.48 -7.68 -6.33
N CYS A 317 1.34 -8.41 -5.22
CA CYS A 317 2.30 -9.39 -4.74
C CYS A 317 2.59 -10.48 -5.78
N SER A 318 1.54 -11.05 -6.36
CA SER A 318 1.67 -12.11 -7.37
C SER A 318 2.43 -11.63 -8.61
N ARG A 319 2.23 -10.37 -9.03
CA ARG A 319 2.98 -9.73 -10.12
C ARG A 319 4.43 -9.42 -9.76
N MET A 320 4.68 -8.95 -8.55
CA MET A 320 6.04 -8.70 -8.07
C MET A 320 6.85 -10.01 -8.08
N LEU A 321 6.29 -11.10 -7.55
CA LEU A 321 6.94 -12.41 -7.59
C LEU A 321 7.15 -12.92 -9.02
N PHE A 322 6.17 -12.73 -9.90
CA PHE A 322 6.30 -13.10 -11.32
C PHE A 322 7.43 -12.31 -12.00
N SER A 323 7.53 -11.00 -11.76
CA SER A 323 8.61 -10.15 -12.28
C SER A 323 9.99 -10.58 -11.78
N LEU A 324 10.12 -10.84 -10.47
CA LEU A 324 11.36 -11.35 -9.88
C LEU A 324 11.76 -12.71 -10.47
N ALA A 325 10.79 -13.60 -10.69
CA ALA A 325 11.04 -14.91 -11.29
C ALA A 325 11.55 -14.81 -12.75
N LYS A 326 10.96 -13.90 -13.55
CA LYS A 326 11.41 -13.60 -14.91
C LYS A 326 12.83 -13.06 -14.95
N ARG A 327 13.21 -12.24 -13.98
CA ARG A 327 14.57 -11.69 -13.84
C ARG A 327 15.59 -12.68 -13.26
N GLY A 328 15.17 -13.89 -12.90
CA GLY A 328 16.03 -14.88 -12.25
C GLY A 328 16.34 -14.57 -10.78
N ASP A 329 15.61 -13.63 -10.18
CA ASP A 329 15.72 -13.18 -8.79
C ASP A 329 14.75 -13.94 -7.84
N ALA A 330 13.97 -14.88 -8.39
CA ALA A 330 13.13 -15.81 -7.64
C ALA A 330 13.07 -17.23 -8.29
N PRO A 331 12.57 -18.26 -7.56
CA PRO A 331 12.39 -19.61 -8.11
C PRO A 331 11.57 -19.64 -9.40
N LYS A 332 11.91 -20.56 -10.32
CA LYS A 332 11.22 -20.69 -11.63
C LYS A 332 9.71 -20.89 -11.48
N SER A 333 9.28 -21.59 -10.43
CA SER A 333 7.87 -21.87 -10.14
C SER A 333 7.03 -20.60 -10.00
N PHE A 334 7.60 -19.48 -9.52
CA PHE A 334 6.87 -18.22 -9.34
C PHE A 334 6.55 -17.53 -10.67
N GLY A 335 7.23 -17.91 -11.76
CA GLY A 335 6.90 -17.51 -13.11
C GLY A 335 5.75 -18.31 -13.75
N SER A 336 5.24 -19.34 -13.08
CA SER A 336 4.15 -20.16 -13.62
C SER A 336 2.83 -19.39 -13.65
N VAL A 337 2.19 -19.36 -14.82
CA VAL A 337 0.83 -18.85 -15.00
C VAL A 337 -0.15 -20.00 -15.19
N ASN A 338 -1.37 -19.85 -14.68
CA ASN A 338 -2.45 -20.81 -14.92
C ASN A 338 -3.09 -20.63 -16.32
N SER A 339 -4.07 -21.48 -16.66
CA SER A 339 -4.82 -21.42 -17.94
C SER A 339 -5.56 -20.09 -18.18
N LYS A 340 -5.75 -19.28 -17.14
CA LYS A 340 -6.36 -17.94 -17.19
C LYS A 340 -5.32 -16.81 -17.16
N SER A 341 -4.04 -17.13 -17.35
CA SER A 341 -2.91 -16.18 -17.35
C SER A 341 -2.69 -15.48 -15.99
N SER A 342 -3.06 -16.11 -14.87
CA SER A 342 -2.82 -15.60 -13.51
C SER A 342 -1.66 -16.33 -12.82
N PRO A 343 -0.71 -15.64 -12.14
CA PRO A 343 0.43 -16.24 -11.43
C PRO A 343 0.01 -16.97 -10.13
N TRP A 344 -0.54 -18.18 -10.27
CA TRP A 344 -1.18 -18.91 -9.17
C TRP A 344 -0.22 -19.26 -8.01
N VAL A 345 1.05 -19.58 -8.30
CA VAL A 345 2.05 -19.86 -7.26
C VAL A 345 2.33 -18.58 -6.45
N GLY A 346 2.42 -17.45 -7.15
CA GLY A 346 2.58 -16.15 -6.52
C GLY A 346 1.43 -15.83 -5.56
N VAL A 347 0.19 -16.14 -5.94
CA VAL A 347 -1.00 -15.95 -5.10
C VAL A 347 -0.89 -16.76 -3.79
N ILE A 348 -0.60 -18.06 -3.88
CA ILE A 348 -0.53 -18.94 -2.70
C ILE A 348 0.62 -18.52 -1.77
N VAL A 349 1.81 -18.31 -2.32
CA VAL A 349 3.00 -17.92 -1.54
C VAL A 349 2.80 -16.57 -0.86
N SER A 350 2.10 -15.63 -1.50
CA SER A 350 1.82 -14.31 -0.93
C SER A 350 0.91 -14.35 0.29
N CYS A 351 0.14 -15.43 0.49
CA CYS A 351 -0.68 -15.61 1.69
C CYS A 351 0.12 -16.05 2.92
N PHE A 352 1.44 -16.28 2.81
CA PHE A 352 2.29 -16.79 3.88
C PHE A 352 2.20 -15.97 5.17
N PHE A 353 2.38 -14.65 5.10
CA PHE A 353 2.28 -13.78 6.27
C PHE A 353 0.86 -13.67 6.82
N SER A 354 -0.16 -13.81 5.98
CA SER A 354 -1.56 -13.90 6.43
C SER A 354 -1.82 -15.17 7.22
N VAL A 355 -1.22 -16.30 6.83
CA VAL A 355 -1.29 -17.55 7.61
C VAL A 355 -0.52 -17.42 8.93
N ILE A 356 0.64 -16.74 8.94
CA ILE A 356 1.33 -16.41 10.20
C ILE A 356 0.43 -15.56 11.10
N ALA A 357 -0.23 -14.54 10.56
CA ALA A 357 -1.16 -13.71 11.33
C ALA A 357 -2.33 -14.54 11.90
N VAL A 358 -2.86 -15.52 11.15
CA VAL A 358 -3.87 -16.47 11.63
C VAL A 358 -3.33 -17.26 12.83
N VAL A 359 -2.13 -17.84 12.71
CA VAL A 359 -1.53 -18.65 13.77
C VAL A 359 -1.30 -17.80 15.03
N LEU A 360 -0.69 -16.62 14.88
CA LEU A 360 -0.43 -15.70 15.98
C LEU A 360 -1.71 -15.23 16.67
N THR A 361 -2.80 -15.08 15.90
CA THR A 361 -4.12 -14.74 16.44
C THR A 361 -4.74 -15.93 17.17
N ALA A 362 -4.59 -17.16 16.64
CA ALA A 362 -5.11 -18.38 17.25
C ALA A 362 -4.39 -18.73 18.57
N THR A 363 -3.09 -18.42 18.66
CA THR A 363 -2.26 -18.67 19.85
C THR A 363 -2.21 -17.49 20.81
N GLU A 364 -2.90 -16.38 20.50
CA GLU A 364 -2.91 -15.12 21.26
C GLU A 364 -1.51 -14.63 21.65
N SER A 365 -0.49 -14.96 20.85
CA SER A 365 0.91 -14.81 21.25
C SER A 365 1.44 -13.37 21.13
N MET A 366 0.77 -12.52 20.35
CA MET A 366 1.11 -11.11 20.22
C MET A 366 -0.06 -10.26 19.73
N ASN A 367 0.04 -8.94 19.92
CA ASN A 367 -0.87 -7.97 19.30
C ASN A 367 -0.57 -7.87 17.80
N VAL A 368 -1.26 -8.69 17.01
CA VAL A 368 -1.17 -8.74 15.53
C VAL A 368 -1.54 -7.40 14.90
N TYR A 369 -2.48 -6.66 15.50
CA TYR A 369 -2.98 -5.41 14.94
C TYR A 369 -1.91 -4.33 14.85
N ASP A 370 -1.30 -3.95 15.98
CA ASP A 370 -0.29 -2.89 16.00
C ASP A 370 1.02 -3.37 15.35
N PHE A 371 1.41 -4.62 15.59
CA PHE A 371 2.66 -5.16 15.06
C PHE A 371 2.72 -5.13 13.54
N PHE A 372 1.70 -5.67 12.84
CA PHE A 372 1.68 -5.68 11.38
C PHE A 372 1.54 -4.27 10.82
N MET A 373 0.73 -3.40 11.44
CA MET A 373 0.56 -2.01 11.03
C MET A 373 1.90 -1.26 11.03
N LEU A 374 2.60 -1.26 12.16
CA LEU A 374 3.81 -0.48 12.38
C LEU A 374 5.01 -1.06 11.61
N THR A 375 5.16 -2.38 11.59
CA THR A 375 6.21 -3.09 10.82
C THR A 375 6.05 -2.81 9.32
N THR A 376 4.82 -2.85 8.80
CA THR A 376 4.54 -2.53 7.39
C THR A 376 4.81 -1.05 7.10
N GLY A 377 4.44 -0.15 8.00
CA GLY A 377 4.76 1.28 7.90
C GLY A 377 6.26 1.56 7.84
N ALA A 378 7.04 0.90 8.70
CA ALA A 378 8.49 1.02 8.70
C ALA A 378 9.13 0.42 7.43
N ALA A 379 8.67 -0.75 6.99
CA ALA A 379 9.11 -1.34 5.72
C ALA A 379 8.80 -0.42 4.51
N THR A 380 7.66 0.27 4.53
CA THR A 380 7.27 1.24 3.50
C THR A 380 8.25 2.42 3.43
N LEU A 381 8.76 2.91 4.56
CA LEU A 381 9.81 3.94 4.58
C LEU A 381 11.09 3.48 3.87
N TYR A 382 11.54 2.25 4.08
CA TYR A 382 12.70 1.69 3.36
C TYR A 382 12.43 1.54 1.87
N VAL A 383 11.21 1.15 1.49
CA VAL A 383 10.80 1.07 0.08
C VAL A 383 10.91 2.45 -0.56
N TYR A 384 10.33 3.47 0.08
CA TYR A 384 10.33 4.85 -0.40
C TYR A 384 11.72 5.47 -0.43
N LEU A 385 12.57 5.18 0.55
CA LEU A 385 13.97 5.57 0.55
C LEU A 385 14.71 5.02 -0.68
N THR A 386 14.47 3.75 -1.01
CA THR A 386 15.07 3.11 -2.18
C THR A 386 14.55 3.71 -3.49
N ILE A 387 13.26 4.06 -3.56
CA ILE A 387 12.67 4.77 -4.72
C ILE A 387 13.33 6.13 -4.91
N ALA A 388 13.46 6.92 -3.84
CA ALA A 388 14.08 8.24 -3.90
C ALA A 388 15.55 8.18 -4.34
N TYR A 389 16.32 7.23 -3.78
CA TYR A 389 17.70 7.04 -4.18
C TYR A 389 17.85 6.52 -5.62
N SER A 390 16.94 5.63 -6.05
CA SER A 390 16.90 5.14 -7.44
C SER A 390 16.62 6.28 -8.41
N GLN A 391 15.68 7.18 -8.09
CA GLN A 391 15.40 8.37 -8.91
C GLN A 391 16.62 9.28 -8.99
N LEU A 392 17.30 9.54 -7.86
CA LEU A 392 18.51 10.37 -7.84
C LEU A 392 19.61 9.83 -8.76
N ARG A 393 19.84 8.52 -8.76
CA ARG A 393 20.83 7.84 -9.60
C ARG A 393 20.40 7.80 -11.07
N MET A 394 19.16 7.38 -11.33
CA MET A 394 18.61 7.24 -12.68
C MET A 394 18.56 8.58 -13.40
N ARG A 395 18.16 9.65 -12.70
CA ARG A 395 18.15 11.01 -13.25
C ARG A 395 19.52 11.45 -13.74
N LYS A 396 20.56 11.28 -12.92
CA LYS A 396 21.94 11.64 -13.29
C LYS A 396 22.42 10.86 -14.52
N LYS A 397 22.06 9.57 -14.62
CA LYS A 397 22.39 8.73 -15.77
C LYS A 397 21.70 9.22 -17.05
N LEU A 398 20.39 9.48 -16.97
CA LEU A 398 19.59 9.96 -18.12
C LEU A 398 20.04 11.34 -18.61
N GLU A 399 20.41 12.24 -17.70
CA GLU A 399 20.95 13.56 -18.05
C GLU A 399 22.32 13.44 -18.74
N ALA A 400 23.18 12.52 -18.29
CA ALA A 400 24.45 12.24 -18.95
C ALA A 400 24.28 11.60 -20.35
N GLU A 401 23.22 10.82 -20.55
CA GLU A 401 22.85 10.21 -21.84
C GLU A 401 22.10 11.18 -22.77
N GLY A 402 21.79 12.41 -22.32
CA GLY A 402 21.06 13.40 -23.12
C GLY A 402 19.59 13.06 -23.36
N VAL A 403 19.01 12.14 -22.59
CA VAL A 403 17.62 11.71 -22.75
C VAL A 403 16.66 12.82 -22.31
N LYS A 404 15.70 13.16 -23.16
CA LYS A 404 14.67 14.15 -22.83
C LYS A 404 13.66 13.55 -21.83
N ILE A 405 13.55 14.16 -20.65
CA ILE A 405 12.64 13.71 -19.60
C ILE A 405 11.38 14.59 -19.60
N ASP A 406 10.25 14.04 -20.05
CA ASP A 406 9.01 14.81 -20.18
C ASP A 406 8.22 14.97 -18.86
N PHE A 407 8.44 14.08 -17.89
CA PHE A 407 7.81 14.14 -16.57
C PHE A 407 8.89 14.17 -15.49
N LYS A 408 9.13 15.34 -14.91
CA LYS A 408 10.28 15.59 -14.02
C LYS A 408 9.84 15.80 -12.57
N MET A 409 10.65 15.37 -11.62
CA MET A 409 10.60 15.84 -10.24
C MET A 409 10.89 17.34 -10.19
N TRP A 410 10.14 18.06 -9.34
CA TRP A 410 10.35 19.49 -9.16
C TRP A 410 11.62 19.76 -8.36
N MET A 411 12.29 20.89 -8.65
CA MET A 411 13.48 21.36 -7.93
C MET A 411 14.54 20.25 -7.74
N PHE A 412 14.74 19.41 -8.76
CA PHE A 412 15.76 18.37 -8.70
C PHE A 412 17.16 19.01 -8.58
N PRO A 413 18.06 18.51 -7.71
CA PRO A 413 17.93 17.34 -6.82
C PRO A 413 17.44 17.65 -5.39
N TYR A 414 17.16 18.91 -5.05
CA TYR A 414 16.88 19.34 -3.67
C TYR A 414 15.69 18.64 -3.03
N LEU A 415 14.54 18.53 -3.71
CA LEU A 415 13.38 17.82 -3.14
C LEU A 415 13.64 16.32 -2.95
N THR A 416 14.45 15.70 -3.81
CA THR A 416 14.88 14.31 -3.62
C THR A 416 15.73 14.16 -2.35
N TYR A 417 16.65 15.09 -2.09
CA TYR A 417 17.42 15.10 -0.84
C TYR A 417 16.55 15.34 0.38
N VAL A 418 15.59 16.27 0.33
CA VAL A 418 14.65 16.52 1.44
C VAL A 418 13.89 15.25 1.81
N VAL A 419 13.38 14.50 0.83
CA VAL A 419 12.68 13.22 1.10
C VAL A 419 13.62 12.19 1.72
N ILE A 420 14.83 12.04 1.19
CA ILE A 420 15.82 11.09 1.73
C ILE A 420 16.16 11.42 3.19
N PHE A 421 16.46 12.68 3.49
CA PHE A 421 16.78 13.12 4.84
C PHE A 421 15.58 13.05 5.79
N ALA A 422 14.37 13.34 5.31
CA ALA A 422 13.16 13.20 6.11
C ALA A 422 12.92 11.73 6.53
N ILE A 423 13.07 10.78 5.59
CA ILE A 423 12.90 9.35 5.89
C ILE A 423 13.99 8.87 6.86
N ILE A 424 15.27 9.19 6.59
CA ILE A 424 16.37 8.80 7.47
C ILE A 424 16.20 9.43 8.86
N GLY A 425 15.86 10.72 8.92
CA GLY A 425 15.60 11.44 10.17
C GLY A 425 14.46 10.82 10.97
N ALA A 426 13.37 10.41 10.31
CA ALA A 426 12.26 9.72 10.97
C ALA A 426 12.70 8.38 11.58
N ILE A 427 13.42 7.55 10.82
CA ILE A 427 13.95 6.26 11.29
C ILE A 427 14.90 6.47 12.47
N LEU A 428 15.85 7.40 12.37
CA LEU A 428 16.80 7.70 13.45
C LEU A 428 16.11 8.22 14.71
N THR A 429 15.10 9.09 14.55
CA THR A 429 14.34 9.62 15.70
C THR A 429 13.63 8.49 16.43
N MET A 430 12.96 7.57 15.71
CA MET A 430 12.29 6.41 16.31
C MET A 430 13.28 5.49 17.05
N LEU A 431 14.51 5.33 16.52
CA LEU A 431 15.55 4.55 17.19
C LEU A 431 16.08 5.22 18.46
N ILE A 432 16.21 6.55 18.47
CA ILE A 432 16.76 7.32 19.60
C ILE A 432 15.73 7.50 20.71
N GLU A 433 14.49 7.85 20.35
CA GLU A 433 13.39 8.06 21.31
C GLU A 433 12.92 6.74 21.93
N GLY A 434 13.15 5.61 21.25
CA GLY A 434 12.75 4.27 21.70
C GLY A 434 11.30 3.91 21.35
N THR A 435 10.51 4.87 20.86
CA THR A 435 9.14 4.63 20.39
C THR A 435 9.16 3.84 19.09
N TYR A 436 8.54 2.65 19.11
CA TYR A 436 8.55 1.67 18.01
C TYR A 436 9.95 1.09 17.66
N PHE A 437 10.86 1.10 18.63
CA PHE A 437 12.23 0.59 18.46
C PHE A 437 12.29 -0.86 17.97
N LYS A 438 11.41 -1.73 18.49
CA LYS A 438 11.39 -3.15 18.11
C LYS A 438 10.97 -3.31 16.65
N GLU A 439 9.94 -2.61 16.23
CA GLU A 439 9.39 -2.62 14.88
C GLU A 439 10.43 -2.11 13.88
N VAL A 440 11.11 -1.01 14.20
CA VAL A 440 12.19 -0.46 13.35
C VAL A 440 13.38 -1.42 13.29
N ILE A 441 13.82 -2.02 14.41
CA ILE A 441 14.93 -2.96 14.39
C ILE A 441 14.59 -4.22 13.62
N TYR A 442 13.43 -4.82 13.83
CA TYR A 442 13.04 -6.04 13.14
C TYR A 442 12.90 -5.81 11.63
N THR A 443 12.36 -4.66 11.22
CA THR A 443 12.28 -4.28 9.80
C THR A 443 13.64 -3.95 9.20
N THR A 444 14.51 -3.26 9.94
CA THR A 444 15.91 -3.01 9.53
C THR A 444 16.66 -4.33 9.35
N ALA A 445 16.51 -5.26 10.30
CA ALA A 445 17.15 -6.57 10.26
C ALA A 445 16.64 -7.39 9.07
N LEU A 446 15.32 -7.43 8.84
CA LEU A 446 14.72 -8.05 7.67
C LEU A 446 15.28 -7.44 6.37
N PHE A 447 15.33 -6.12 6.27
CA PHE A 447 15.88 -5.44 5.10
C PHE A 447 17.36 -5.75 4.92
N GLY A 448 18.16 -5.76 5.98
CA GLY A 448 19.58 -6.14 5.95
C GLY A 448 19.80 -7.58 5.49
N ILE A 449 18.99 -8.52 5.96
CA ILE A 449 19.02 -9.93 5.50
C ILE A 449 18.69 -10.01 4.01
N ILE A 450 17.66 -9.30 3.55
CA ILE A 450 17.27 -9.26 2.14
C ILE A 450 18.38 -8.63 1.26
N VAL A 451 19.05 -7.58 1.75
CA VAL A 451 20.21 -6.96 1.07
C VAL A 451 21.39 -7.93 1.02
N PHE A 452 21.68 -8.64 2.11
CA PHE A 452 22.71 -9.66 2.14
C PHE A 452 22.45 -10.77 1.11
N PHE A 453 21.23 -11.30 1.03
CA PHE A 453 20.86 -12.27 0.00
C PHE A 453 20.91 -11.70 -1.42
N GLY A 454 20.57 -10.42 -1.61
CA GLY A 454 20.70 -9.74 -2.91
C GLY A 454 22.15 -9.68 -3.38
N LEU A 455 23.07 -9.28 -2.50
CA LEU A 455 24.51 -9.26 -2.78
C LEU A 455 25.06 -10.67 -3.03
N LEU A 456 24.61 -11.65 -2.23
CA LEU A 456 25.02 -13.05 -2.40
C LEU A 456 24.54 -13.63 -3.73
N SER A 457 23.28 -13.36 -4.12
CA SER A 457 22.69 -13.75 -5.40
C SER A 457 23.49 -13.18 -6.58
N GLU A 458 23.92 -11.91 -6.48
CA GLU A 458 24.77 -11.27 -7.47
C GLU A 458 26.15 -11.93 -7.58
N LYS A 459 26.80 -12.19 -6.44
CA LYS A 459 28.13 -12.82 -6.37
C LYS A 459 28.12 -14.27 -6.85
N LEU A 460 27.12 -15.06 -6.44
CA LEU A 460 26.97 -16.48 -6.82
C LEU A 460 26.42 -16.65 -8.25
N GLY A 461 25.97 -15.57 -8.88
CA GLY A 461 25.44 -15.62 -10.24
C GLY A 461 24.14 -16.41 -10.37
N TRP A 462 23.35 -16.50 -9.29
CA TRP A 462 22.04 -17.14 -9.32
C TRP A 462 21.18 -16.54 -10.43
N GLY A 463 20.51 -17.37 -11.22
CA GLY A 463 19.60 -16.92 -12.27
C GLY A 463 20.23 -16.12 -13.43
N LYS A 464 21.56 -16.07 -13.55
CA LYS A 464 22.27 -15.33 -14.62
C LYS A 464 21.77 -15.68 -16.02
N ASP A 465 21.58 -16.96 -16.32
CA ASP A 465 21.13 -17.40 -17.65
C ASP A 465 19.75 -16.85 -18.00
N ARG A 466 18.80 -16.93 -17.06
CA ARG A 466 17.43 -16.40 -17.23
C ARG A 466 17.44 -14.88 -17.37
N ARG A 467 18.31 -14.19 -16.62
CA ARG A 467 18.47 -12.75 -16.73
C ARG A 467 19.03 -12.35 -18.08
N ALA A 468 20.00 -13.10 -18.62
CA ALA A 468 20.53 -12.87 -19.95
C ALA A 468 19.43 -12.99 -21.02
N THR A 469 18.62 -14.06 -20.95
CA THR A 469 17.47 -14.26 -21.86
C THR A 469 16.42 -13.16 -21.74
N HIS A 470 16.16 -12.66 -20.54
CA HIS A 470 15.22 -11.56 -20.32
C HIS A 470 15.73 -10.25 -20.94
N LEU A 471 17.01 -9.93 -20.74
CA LEU A 471 17.62 -8.71 -21.26
C LEU A 471 17.64 -8.71 -22.80
N THR A 472 17.93 -9.85 -23.44
CA THR A 472 17.91 -9.97 -24.91
C THR A 472 16.51 -9.74 -25.48
N HIS A 473 15.48 -10.39 -24.93
CA HIS A 473 14.10 -10.18 -25.39
C HIS A 473 13.60 -8.75 -25.18
N SER A 474 13.96 -8.11 -24.06
CA SER A 474 13.58 -6.70 -23.82
C SER A 474 14.24 -5.71 -24.78
N HIS A 475 15.36 -6.09 -25.38
CA HIS A 475 16.06 -5.26 -26.37
C HIS A 475 15.43 -5.42 -27.75
N GLU A 476 15.02 -6.65 -28.11
CA GLU A 476 14.29 -6.94 -29.35
C GLU A 476 12.91 -6.28 -29.37
N GLU A 477 12.15 -6.31 -28.27
CA GLU A 477 10.85 -5.62 -28.16
C GLU A 477 10.92 -4.09 -28.28
N LYS A 478 12.09 -3.48 -28.05
CA LYS A 478 12.29 -2.03 -28.21
C LYS A 478 12.72 -1.62 -29.62
N LEU A 479 13.11 -2.58 -30.46
CA LEU A 479 13.52 -2.36 -31.84
C LEU A 479 12.38 -2.57 -32.85
N VAL A 480 11.23 -3.06 -32.38
CA VAL A 480 9.95 -3.19 -33.12
C VAL A 480 9.01 -2.09 -32.66
#